data_AF-A0A1S6HSU0-F1
#
_entry.id   AF-A0A1S6HSU0-F1
#
_cell.length_a   1.000
_cell.length_b   1.000
_cell.length_c   1.000
_cell.angle_alpha   90.00
_cell.angle_beta   90.00
_cell.angle_gamma   90.00
#
_symmetry.space_group_name_H-M   'P 1'
#
loop_
_entity.id
_entity.type
_entity.pdbx_description
1 polymer ?
#
loop_
_entity_poly.entity_id
_entity_poly.type
_entity_poly.pdbx_seq_one_letter_code
_entity_poly.pdbx_strand_id
1 'polypeptide(L)'
;MNKWQQILKEQAAAHGQEDVGKELGVSKTVVSQLINDKYPGDLERMQKLVEGAYMNRMVHCPILGDIPMHQCDKYQGNTSTSNPIRLRLYRACRSGCEHSVLPIKKQFKRIAMTVNTDASTPKRYSADAVYSRLERQSVTDNGGVRQLCELLKQELKAMELRYNKLIQLQATVEARKENEKFEK
;
A
#
# COMPACT_ATOMS: atom_id res chain seq x y z
N MET A 1 13.19 -42.77 -15.98
CA MET A 1 12.02 -42.30 -15.24
C MET A 1 12.51 -41.51 -14.03
N ASN A 2 12.28 -40.20 -14.03
CA ASN A 2 12.82 -39.30 -12.99
C ASN A 2 11.99 -39.38 -11.70
N LYS A 3 12.60 -39.06 -10.55
CA LYS A 3 11.96 -39.16 -9.22
C LYS A 3 10.64 -38.37 -9.12
N TRP A 4 10.57 -37.18 -9.73
CA TRP A 4 9.34 -36.37 -9.73
C TRP A 4 8.22 -36.97 -10.59
N GLN A 5 8.55 -37.68 -11.68
CA GLN A 5 7.56 -38.36 -12.53
C GLN A 5 6.95 -39.58 -11.83
N GLN A 6 7.74 -40.28 -11.01
CA GLN A 6 7.25 -41.38 -10.17
C GLN A 6 6.20 -40.88 -9.19
N ILE A 7 6.48 -39.76 -8.51
CA ILE A 7 5.54 -39.13 -7.57
C ILE A 7 4.29 -38.64 -8.29
N LEU A 8 4.43 -38.03 -9.46
CA LEU A 8 3.28 -37.63 -10.29
C LEU A 8 2.40 -38.83 -10.66
N LYS A 9 3.02 -39.97 -10.98
CA LYS A 9 2.31 -41.21 -11.32
C LYS A 9 1.60 -41.81 -10.10
N GLU A 10 2.25 -41.83 -8.93
CA GLU A 10 1.65 -42.27 -7.68
C GLU A 10 0.43 -41.41 -7.32
N GLN A 11 0.55 -40.09 -7.43
CA GLN A 11 -0.55 -39.17 -7.13
C GLN A 11 -1.69 -39.27 -8.16
N ALA A 12 -1.36 -39.44 -9.44
CA ALA A 12 -2.37 -39.69 -10.47
C ALA A 12 -3.09 -41.03 -10.28
N ALA A 13 -2.44 -42.03 -9.68
CA ALA A 13 -3.07 -43.29 -9.31
C ALA A 13 -3.96 -43.16 -8.07
N ALA A 14 -3.57 -42.33 -7.09
CA ALA A 14 -4.31 -42.13 -5.85
C ALA A 14 -5.55 -41.21 -6.00
N HIS A 15 -5.40 -40.08 -6.71
CA HIS A 15 -6.41 -39.02 -6.80
C HIS A 15 -7.02 -38.88 -8.20
N GLY A 16 -6.46 -39.56 -9.21
CA GLY A 16 -6.90 -39.44 -10.60
C GLY A 16 -6.25 -38.28 -11.33
N GLN A 17 -5.99 -38.47 -12.62
CA GLN A 17 -5.27 -37.52 -13.48
C GLN A 17 -5.97 -36.17 -13.64
N GLU A 18 -7.29 -36.13 -13.48
CA GLU A 18 -8.07 -34.90 -13.65
C GLU A 18 -7.93 -33.95 -12.46
N ASP A 19 -7.96 -34.50 -11.24
CA ASP A 19 -7.85 -33.71 -10.02
C ASP A 19 -6.40 -33.28 -9.76
N VAL A 20 -5.42 -34.15 -10.06
CA VAL A 20 -4.00 -33.78 -10.10
C VAL A 20 -3.73 -32.64 -11.11
N GLY A 21 -4.40 -32.67 -12.27
CA GLY A 21 -4.31 -31.58 -13.24
C GLY A 21 -4.84 -30.25 -12.67
N LYS A 22 -6.02 -30.28 -12.03
CA LYS A 22 -6.61 -29.08 -11.39
C LYS A 22 -5.71 -28.52 -10.29
N GLU A 23 -5.11 -29.38 -9.48
CA GLU A 23 -4.23 -28.99 -8.38
C GLU A 23 -2.94 -28.31 -8.88
N LEU A 24 -2.33 -28.86 -9.93
CA LEU A 24 -1.13 -28.31 -10.57
C LEU A 24 -1.43 -27.13 -11.53
N GLY A 25 -2.70 -26.86 -11.83
CA GLY A 25 -3.11 -25.83 -12.80
C GLY A 25 -2.82 -26.19 -14.26
N VAL A 26 -2.75 -27.49 -14.60
CA VAL A 26 -2.49 -28.01 -15.95
C VAL A 26 -3.61 -28.95 -16.41
N SER A 27 -3.76 -29.14 -17.73
CA SER A 27 -4.80 -30.02 -18.24
C SER A 27 -4.47 -31.50 -18.00
N LYS A 28 -5.51 -32.34 -17.86
CA LYS A 28 -5.40 -33.81 -17.75
C LYS A 28 -4.50 -34.42 -18.83
N THR A 29 -4.58 -33.89 -20.05
CA THR A 29 -3.79 -34.34 -21.20
C THR A 29 -2.30 -34.11 -20.99
N VAL A 30 -1.93 -32.98 -20.37
CA VAL A 30 -0.52 -32.68 -20.03
C VAL A 30 0.00 -33.65 -18.97
N VAL A 31 -0.81 -33.96 -17.95
CA VAL A 31 -0.46 -34.96 -16.92
C VAL A 31 -0.21 -36.33 -17.55
N SER A 32 -1.08 -36.77 -18.46
CA SER A 32 -0.90 -38.04 -19.18
C SER A 32 0.34 -38.05 -20.09
N GLN A 33 0.64 -36.94 -20.77
CA GLN A 33 1.85 -36.80 -21.59
C GLN A 33 3.13 -36.82 -20.75
N LEU A 34 3.11 -36.21 -19.56
CA LEU A 34 4.26 -36.21 -18.63
C LEU A 34 4.53 -37.60 -18.04
N ILE A 35 3.50 -38.38 -17.71
CA ILE A 35 3.65 -39.75 -17.20
C ILE A 35 4.23 -40.68 -18.28
N ASN A 36 3.89 -40.43 -19.54
CA ASN A 36 4.33 -41.24 -20.69
C ASN A 36 5.64 -40.74 -21.34
N ASP A 37 6.32 -39.75 -20.76
CA ASP A 37 7.53 -39.12 -21.33
C ASP A 37 7.34 -38.57 -22.76
N LYS A 38 6.11 -38.15 -23.11
CA LYS A 38 5.73 -37.64 -24.45
C LYS A 38 5.47 -36.14 -24.49
N TYR A 39 5.72 -35.42 -23.40
CA TYR A 39 5.42 -33.99 -23.33
C TYR A 39 6.50 -33.17 -24.07
N PRO A 40 6.15 -32.41 -25.14
CA PRO A 40 7.12 -31.70 -25.97
C PRO A 40 7.52 -30.31 -25.43
N GLY A 41 6.96 -29.88 -24.29
CA GLY A 41 7.22 -28.56 -23.71
C GLY A 41 8.33 -28.54 -22.64
N ASP A 42 8.40 -27.45 -21.88
CA ASP A 42 9.42 -27.25 -20.84
C ASP A 42 9.27 -28.22 -19.66
N LEU A 43 10.07 -29.27 -19.65
CA LEU A 43 10.09 -30.28 -18.59
C LEU A 43 10.60 -29.71 -17.25
N GLU A 44 11.54 -28.76 -17.25
CA GLU A 44 12.03 -28.13 -16.02
C GLU A 44 10.93 -27.36 -15.27
N ARG A 45 10.04 -26.70 -16.02
CA ARG A 45 8.90 -25.99 -15.43
C ARG A 45 7.93 -26.97 -14.78
N MET A 46 7.66 -28.08 -15.44
CA MET A 46 6.78 -29.13 -14.92
C MET A 46 7.39 -29.83 -13.71
N GLN A 47 8.70 -30.09 -13.73
CA GLN A 47 9.42 -30.61 -12.58
C GLN A 47 9.26 -29.69 -11.35
N LYS A 48 9.51 -28.39 -11.48
CA LYS A 48 9.34 -27.44 -10.37
C LYS A 48 7.92 -27.40 -9.82
N LEU A 49 6.91 -27.49 -10.70
CA LEU A 49 5.50 -27.55 -10.31
C LEU A 49 5.20 -28.80 -9.49
N VAL A 50 5.61 -29.98 -9.98
CA VAL A 50 5.38 -31.26 -9.30
C VAL A 50 6.14 -31.35 -7.99
N GLU A 51 7.40 -30.88 -7.96
CA GLU A 51 8.20 -30.80 -6.73
C GLU A 51 7.59 -29.82 -5.71
N GLY A 52 7.08 -28.68 -6.17
CA GLY A 52 6.43 -27.68 -5.31
C GLY A 52 5.08 -28.14 -4.75
N ALA A 53 4.33 -28.97 -5.49
CA ALA A 53 3.03 -29.49 -5.08
C ALA A 53 3.16 -30.72 -4.18
N TYR A 54 3.94 -31.73 -4.58
CA TYR A 54 3.93 -33.06 -3.95
C TYR A 54 5.19 -33.38 -3.15
N MET A 55 6.32 -32.70 -3.38
CA MET A 55 7.56 -32.93 -2.61
C MET A 55 7.68 -31.96 -1.42
N ASN A 56 6.59 -31.26 -1.08
CA ASN A 56 6.41 -30.47 0.13
C ASN A 56 7.60 -29.54 0.46
N ARG A 57 8.12 -28.85 -0.56
CA ARG A 57 9.19 -27.88 -0.38
C ARG A 57 8.66 -26.72 0.46
N MET A 58 9.12 -26.64 1.71
CA MET A 58 8.76 -25.56 2.63
C MET A 58 9.60 -24.32 2.33
N VAL A 59 8.95 -23.16 2.44
CA VAL A 59 9.51 -21.85 2.12
C VAL A 59 9.18 -20.91 3.27
N HIS A 60 10.16 -20.14 3.72
CA HIS A 60 9.94 -19.17 4.80
C HIS A 60 9.33 -17.88 4.25
N CYS A 61 8.08 -17.58 4.62
CA CYS A 61 7.40 -16.33 4.27
C CYS A 61 7.51 -15.31 5.42
N PRO A 62 7.94 -14.07 5.17
CA PRO A 62 8.08 -13.05 6.22
C PRO A 62 6.76 -12.63 6.87
N ILE A 63 5.61 -12.99 6.30
CA ILE A 63 4.27 -12.64 6.83
C ILE A 63 3.57 -13.85 7.46
N LEU A 64 3.69 -15.04 6.86
CA LEU A 64 2.96 -16.24 7.26
C LEU A 64 3.83 -17.29 7.98
N GLY A 65 5.16 -17.10 8.02
CA GLY A 65 6.09 -18.12 8.49
C GLY A 65 6.33 -19.20 7.45
N ASP A 66 6.60 -20.42 7.91
CA ASP A 66 6.92 -21.54 7.02
C ASP A 66 5.66 -22.03 6.31
N ILE A 67 5.66 -21.89 4.99
CA ILE A 67 4.55 -22.29 4.12
C ILE A 67 5.06 -23.18 3.00
N PRO A 68 4.24 -24.12 2.50
CA PRO A 68 4.63 -24.91 1.35
C PRO A 68 4.68 -24.05 0.08
N MET A 69 5.60 -24.39 -0.84
CA MET A 69 5.91 -23.58 -2.03
C MET A 69 4.68 -23.33 -2.92
N HIS A 70 3.81 -24.33 -3.12
CA HIS A 70 2.57 -24.16 -3.89
C HIS A 70 1.66 -23.07 -3.32
N GLN A 71 1.63 -22.91 -1.99
CA GLN A 71 0.83 -21.92 -1.31
C GLN A 71 1.46 -20.52 -1.46
N CYS A 72 2.80 -20.45 -1.44
CA CYS A 72 3.54 -19.22 -1.74
C CYS A 72 3.16 -18.69 -3.14
N ASP A 73 3.22 -19.53 -4.16
CA ASP A 73 2.89 -19.15 -5.54
C ASP A 73 1.44 -18.67 -5.68
N LYS A 74 0.50 -19.35 -5.01
CA LYS A 74 -0.90 -18.95 -4.97
C LYS A 74 -1.09 -17.56 -4.35
N TYR A 75 -0.34 -17.22 -3.31
CA TYR A 75 -0.38 -15.88 -2.70
C TYR A 75 0.28 -14.82 -3.58
N GLN A 76 1.33 -15.14 -4.33
CA GLN A 76 1.99 -14.21 -5.25
C GLN A 76 1.04 -13.74 -6.36
N GLY A 77 0.26 -14.66 -6.93
CA GLY A 77 -0.73 -14.37 -7.98
C GLY A 77 -1.95 -13.56 -7.50
N ASN A 78 -2.17 -13.46 -6.20
CA ASN A 78 -3.33 -12.77 -5.65
C ASN A 78 -3.10 -11.24 -5.60
N THR A 79 -3.99 -10.48 -6.23
CA THR A 79 -3.97 -9.00 -6.28
C THR A 79 -5.01 -8.35 -5.37
N SER A 80 -5.82 -9.16 -4.66
CA SER A 80 -6.89 -8.68 -3.81
C SER A 80 -6.33 -7.91 -2.60
N THR A 81 -6.77 -6.66 -2.46
CA THR A 81 -6.36 -5.73 -1.38
C THR A 81 -7.43 -5.58 -0.28
N SER A 82 -8.56 -6.28 -0.40
CA SER A 82 -9.68 -6.13 0.55
C SER A 82 -9.38 -6.64 1.96
N ASN A 83 -8.47 -7.61 2.11
CA ASN A 83 -8.06 -8.13 3.40
C ASN A 83 -6.67 -7.56 3.78
N PRO A 84 -6.50 -7.03 5.01
CA PRO A 84 -5.22 -6.47 5.46
C PRO A 84 -4.05 -7.46 5.41
N ILE A 85 -4.28 -8.75 5.68
CA ILE A 85 -3.27 -9.81 5.56
C ILE A 85 -2.87 -9.99 4.09
N ARG A 86 -3.84 -10.03 3.18
CA ARG A 86 -3.58 -10.14 1.74
C ARG A 86 -2.83 -8.92 1.19
N LEU A 87 -3.15 -7.73 1.68
CA LEU A 87 -2.42 -6.51 1.34
C LEU A 87 -0.97 -6.57 1.85
N ARG A 88 -0.72 -7.08 3.06
CA ARG A 88 0.64 -7.27 3.59
C ARG A 88 1.43 -8.28 2.75
N LEU A 89 0.82 -9.42 2.40
CA LEU A 89 1.42 -10.41 1.50
C LEU A 89 1.72 -9.82 0.12
N TYR A 90 0.75 -9.15 -0.49
CA TYR A 90 0.90 -8.47 -1.78
C TYR A 90 2.11 -7.52 -1.78
N ARG A 91 2.26 -6.75 -0.70
CA ARG A 91 3.39 -5.82 -0.53
C ARG A 91 4.71 -6.56 -0.33
N ALA A 92 4.76 -7.56 0.54
CA ALA A 92 5.96 -8.34 0.83
C ALA A 92 6.50 -9.07 -0.42
N CYS A 93 5.61 -9.70 -1.20
CA CYS A 93 5.99 -10.37 -2.44
C CYS A 93 6.55 -9.39 -3.48
N ARG A 94 6.09 -8.12 -3.51
CA ARG A 94 6.52 -7.11 -4.51
C ARG A 94 7.61 -6.16 -4.01
N SER A 95 8.05 -6.32 -2.76
CA SER A 95 9.14 -5.54 -2.15
C SER A 95 10.51 -6.21 -2.28
N GLY A 96 10.61 -7.35 -3.00
CA GLY A 96 11.87 -8.07 -3.21
C GLY A 96 12.04 -9.30 -2.32
N CYS A 97 11.01 -10.15 -2.22
CA CYS A 97 11.12 -11.44 -1.54
C CYS A 97 11.97 -12.41 -2.38
N GLU A 98 12.87 -13.16 -1.75
CA GLU A 98 13.80 -14.11 -2.40
C GLU A 98 13.07 -15.19 -3.23
N HIS A 99 11.89 -15.59 -2.77
CA HIS A 99 11.07 -16.61 -3.42
C HIS A 99 10.04 -16.04 -4.41
N SER A 100 9.99 -14.71 -4.57
CA SER A 100 9.02 -14.08 -5.47
C SER A 100 9.51 -14.09 -6.91
N VAL A 101 8.65 -14.55 -7.81
CA VAL A 101 8.91 -14.52 -9.28
C VAL A 101 8.46 -13.18 -9.90
N LEU A 102 7.96 -12.26 -9.07
CA LEU A 102 7.34 -11.02 -9.51
C LEU A 102 8.37 -9.89 -9.65
N PRO A 103 8.20 -8.97 -10.61
CA PRO A 103 9.06 -7.81 -10.74
C PRO A 103 8.91 -6.90 -9.51
N ILE A 104 10.04 -6.46 -8.95
CA ILE A 104 10.09 -5.52 -7.83
C ILE A 104 9.47 -4.21 -8.30
N LYS A 105 8.25 -3.93 -7.84
CA LYS A 105 7.64 -2.61 -8.03
C LYS A 105 8.11 -1.74 -6.86
N LYS A 106 8.89 -0.69 -7.14
CA LYS A 106 9.15 0.38 -6.16
C LYS A 106 7.79 0.90 -5.69
N GLN A 107 7.32 0.41 -4.55
CA GLN A 107 6.07 0.90 -3.97
C GLN A 107 6.28 2.39 -3.70
N PHE A 108 5.29 3.21 -4.05
CA PHE A 108 5.29 4.63 -3.73
C PHE A 108 5.68 4.75 -2.26
N LYS A 109 6.85 5.34 -1.98
CA LYS A 109 7.28 5.63 -0.61
C LYS A 109 6.10 6.33 0.04
N ARG A 110 5.69 5.88 1.23
CA ARG A 110 4.81 6.72 2.06
C ARG A 110 5.46 8.10 2.03
N ILE A 111 4.71 9.11 1.61
CA ILE A 111 5.18 10.49 1.73
C ILE A 111 5.51 10.61 3.22
N ALA A 112 6.80 10.64 3.55
CA ALA A 112 7.21 10.98 4.89
C ALA A 112 6.59 12.37 5.09
N MET A 113 5.65 12.49 6.03
CA MET A 113 5.21 13.81 6.44
C MET A 113 6.44 14.46 7.06
N THR A 114 7.23 15.14 6.25
CA THR A 114 8.21 16.10 6.70
C THR A 114 7.39 17.21 7.29
N VAL A 115 7.09 17.10 8.59
CA VAL A 115 6.66 18.24 9.39
C VAL A 115 7.87 19.15 9.35
N ASN A 116 7.87 20.12 8.43
CA ASN A 116 8.86 21.19 8.43
C ASN A 116 8.61 21.98 9.73
N THR A 117 9.29 21.57 10.79
CA THR A 117 9.35 22.28 12.08
C THR A 117 10.22 23.52 12.01
N ASP A 118 10.82 23.80 10.84
CA ASP A 118 11.61 24.99 10.56
C ASP A 118 10.69 26.21 10.34
N ALA A 119 9.80 26.46 11.30
CA ALA A 119 8.93 27.62 11.37
C ALA A 119 9.67 28.81 12.01
N SER A 120 10.86 29.17 11.50
CA SER A 120 11.54 30.40 11.92
C SER A 120 10.86 31.67 11.38
N THR A 121 9.95 31.51 10.43
CA THR A 121 9.14 32.61 9.87
C THR A 121 7.68 32.41 10.26
N PRO A 122 7.01 33.43 10.84
CA PRO A 122 5.59 33.35 11.11
C PRO A 122 4.85 33.15 9.80
N LYS A 123 4.02 32.10 9.74
CA LYS A 123 3.25 31.75 8.54
C LYS A 123 2.40 32.95 8.11
N ARG A 124 2.75 33.55 6.96
CA ARG A 124 2.02 34.69 6.39
C ARG A 124 0.56 34.29 6.12
N TYR A 125 -0.38 35.15 6.53
CA TYR A 125 -1.78 34.95 6.19
C TYR A 125 -1.96 35.10 4.66
N SER A 126 -2.56 34.09 4.03
CA SER A 126 -2.87 34.07 2.59
C SER A 126 -4.38 33.95 2.43
N ALA A 127 -5.01 35.01 1.96
CA ALA A 127 -6.45 35.04 1.73
C ALA A 127 -6.89 34.01 0.68
N ASP A 128 -6.14 33.89 -0.42
CA ASP A 128 -6.44 32.95 -1.51
C ASP A 128 -6.42 31.49 -1.03
N ALA A 129 -5.41 31.12 -0.25
CA ALA A 129 -5.29 29.76 0.28
C ALA A 129 -6.45 29.42 1.24
N VAL A 130 -6.91 30.40 2.02
CA VAL A 130 -8.07 30.25 2.91
C VAL A 130 -9.35 30.14 2.07
N TYR A 131 -9.56 31.02 1.09
CA TYR A 131 -10.72 30.97 0.20
C TYR A 131 -10.83 29.63 -0.52
N SER A 132 -9.76 29.17 -1.18
CA SER A 132 -9.75 27.86 -1.87
C SER A 132 -9.95 26.67 -0.93
N ARG A 133 -9.64 26.82 0.36
CA ARG A 133 -9.93 25.80 1.38
C ARG A 133 -11.42 25.80 1.73
N LEU A 134 -11.99 26.98 2.00
CA LEU A 134 -13.41 27.12 2.36
C LEU A 134 -14.34 26.72 1.21
N GLU A 135 -13.97 27.04 -0.03
CA GLU A 135 -14.72 26.64 -1.23
C GLU A 135 -14.77 25.12 -1.37
N ARG A 136 -13.65 24.41 -1.17
CA ARG A 136 -13.65 22.94 -1.16
C ARG A 136 -14.48 22.37 -0.02
N GLN A 137 -14.45 23.02 1.14
CA GLN A 137 -15.24 22.61 2.30
C GLN A 137 -16.75 22.77 2.05
N SER A 138 -17.18 23.91 1.48
CA SER A 138 -18.61 24.13 1.19
C SER A 138 -19.17 23.15 0.17
N VAL A 139 -18.35 22.74 -0.81
CA VAL A 139 -18.68 21.68 -1.77
C VAL A 139 -18.79 20.32 -1.09
N THR A 140 -17.87 19.99 -0.18
CA THR A 140 -17.88 18.72 0.57
C THR A 140 -19.10 18.62 1.49
N ASP A 141 -19.46 19.72 2.15
CA ASP A 141 -20.60 19.81 3.06
C ASP A 141 -21.95 19.93 2.31
N ASN A 142 -21.94 19.91 0.97
CA ASN A 142 -23.11 20.00 0.10
C ASN A 142 -23.98 21.26 0.34
N GLY A 143 -23.41 22.28 0.97
CA GLY A 143 -24.14 23.47 1.43
C GLY A 143 -24.12 24.64 0.45
N GLY A 144 -23.46 24.48 -0.70
CA GLY A 144 -23.42 25.45 -1.80
C GLY A 144 -22.95 26.84 -1.36
N VAL A 145 -23.47 27.87 -2.02
CA VAL A 145 -23.08 29.28 -1.79
C VAL A 145 -23.43 29.74 -0.37
N ARG A 146 -24.53 29.27 0.20
CA ARG A 146 -24.97 29.66 1.55
C ARG A 146 -23.97 29.22 2.62
N GLN A 147 -23.48 27.99 2.52
CA GLN A 147 -22.46 27.46 3.43
C GLN A 147 -21.13 28.19 3.26
N LEU A 148 -20.74 28.50 2.02
CA LEU A 148 -19.54 29.29 1.75
C LEU A 148 -19.61 30.68 2.40
N CYS A 149 -20.75 31.37 2.31
CA CYS A 149 -20.96 32.65 2.96
C CYS A 149 -20.84 32.58 4.50
N GLU A 150 -21.38 31.53 5.12
CA GLU A 150 -21.28 31.35 6.58
C GLU A 150 -19.83 31.06 7.01
N LEU A 151 -19.11 30.23 6.25
CA LEU A 151 -17.69 29.95 6.48
C LEU A 151 -16.83 31.22 6.32
N LEU A 152 -17.08 32.03 5.29
CA LEU A 152 -16.39 33.31 5.10
C LEU A 152 -16.69 34.29 6.23
N LYS A 153 -17.92 34.33 6.72
CA LYS A 153 -18.31 35.14 7.89
C LYS A 153 -17.56 34.71 9.16
N GLN A 154 -17.37 33.41 9.36
CA GLN A 154 -16.57 32.89 10.47
C GLN A 154 -15.09 33.27 10.33
N GLU A 155 -14.51 33.18 9.13
CA GLU A 155 -13.12 33.62 8.89
C GLU A 155 -12.94 35.13 9.09
N LEU A 156 -13.92 35.96 8.69
CA LEU A 156 -13.88 37.40 8.97
C LEU A 156 -13.83 37.70 10.47
N LYS A 157 -14.63 37.01 11.29
CA LYS A 157 -14.57 37.11 12.75
C LYS A 157 -13.20 36.66 13.29
N ALA A 158 -12.64 35.58 12.74
CA ALA A 158 -11.31 35.12 13.15
C ALA A 158 -10.21 36.13 12.79
N MET A 159 -10.31 36.79 11.63
CA MET A 159 -9.41 37.86 11.24
C MET A 159 -9.53 39.09 12.15
N GLU A 160 -10.76 39.48 12.50
CA GLU A 160 -11.02 40.58 13.45
C GLU A 160 -10.28 40.35 14.78
N LEU A 161 -10.43 39.16 15.37
CA LEU A 161 -9.76 38.83 16.63
C LEU A 161 -8.23 38.88 16.51
N ARG A 162 -7.67 38.35 15.42
CA ARG A 162 -6.22 38.38 15.17
C ARG A 162 -5.71 39.80 14.97
N TYR A 163 -6.46 40.61 14.23
CA TYR A 163 -6.11 41.99 13.95
C TYR A 163 -6.16 42.87 15.21
N ASN A 164 -7.23 42.76 16.00
CA ASN A 164 -7.35 43.46 17.28
C ASN A 164 -6.23 43.08 18.24
N LYS A 165 -5.83 41.80 18.28
CA LYS A 165 -4.67 41.35 19.06
C LYS A 165 -3.37 41.99 18.59
N LEU A 166 -3.17 42.15 17.28
CA LEU A 166 -1.99 42.82 16.74
C LEU A 166 -1.95 44.30 17.11
N ILE A 167 -3.10 45.01 17.03
CA ILE A 167 -3.20 46.40 17.47
C ILE A 167 -2.83 46.53 18.95
N GLN A 168 -3.38 45.67 19.81
CA GLN A 168 -3.05 45.67 21.23
C GLN A 168 -1.55 45.41 21.48
N LEU A 169 -0.97 44.45 20.77
CA LEU A 169 0.46 44.16 20.88
C LEU A 169 1.33 45.35 20.44
N GLN A 170 0.98 46.00 19.33
CA GLN A 170 1.68 47.20 18.87
C GLN A 170 1.62 48.32 19.91
N ALA A 171 0.43 48.62 20.45
CA ALA A 171 0.26 49.62 21.49
C ALA A 171 1.09 49.30 22.75
N THR A 172 1.16 48.02 23.17
CA THR A 172 1.99 47.64 24.33
C THR A 172 3.49 47.80 24.07
N VAL A 173 3.94 47.55 22.85
CA VAL A 173 5.35 47.71 22.47
C VAL A 173 5.71 49.20 22.42
N GLU A 174 4.82 50.04 21.89
CA GLU A 174 5.00 51.49 21.86
C GLU A 174 5.07 52.08 23.28
N ALA A 175 4.14 51.70 24.16
CA ALA A 175 4.14 52.13 25.56
C ALA A 175 5.43 51.71 26.31
N ARG A 176 5.95 50.49 26.06
CA ARG A 176 7.23 50.05 26.64
C ARG A 176 8.39 50.91 26.18
N LYS A 177 8.46 51.24 24.88
CA LYS A 177 9.51 52.10 24.33
C LYS A 177 9.47 53.52 24.89
N GLU A 178 8.28 54.04 25.17
CA GLU A 178 8.11 55.35 25.81
C GLU A 178 8.62 55.32 27.25
N ASN A 179 8.24 54.31 28.04
CA ASN A 179 8.75 54.16 29.41
C ASN A 179 10.28 54.02 29.46
N GLU A 180 10.88 53.23 28.58
CA GLU A 180 12.34 53.10 28.46
C GLU A 180 13.06 54.40 28.05
N LYS A 181 12.35 55.36 27.43
CA LYS A 181 12.88 56.70 27.12
C LYS A 181 12.79 57.66 28.30
N PHE A 182 11.81 57.51 29.18
CA PHE A 182 11.66 58.35 30.38
C PHE A 182 12.59 57.93 31.53
N GLU A 183 13.03 56.67 31.57
CA GLU A 183 13.98 56.15 32.57
C GLU A 183 15.46 56.45 32.25
N LYS A 184 15.77 57.09 31.11
CA LYS A 184 17.12 57.49 30.68
C LYS A 184 17.27 59.01 30.67
#